data_AF-A0A0Q5ZJ33-F1
#
_entry.id   AF-A0A0Q5ZJ33-F1
#
_cell.length_a   1.000
_cell.length_b   1.000
_cell.length_c   1.000
_cell.angle_alpha   90.00
_cell.angle_beta   90.00
_cell.angle_gamma   90.00
#
_symmetry.space_group_name_H-M   'P 1'
#
loop_
_entity.id
_entity.type
_entity.pdbx_description
1 polymer ?
#
loop_
_entity_poly.entity_id
_entity_poly.type
_entity_poly.pdbx_seq_one_letter_code
_entity_poly.pdbx_strand_id
1 'polypeptide(L)'
;MGSENASASPARDGMIALAIAAVVLASVLLSHLAPAATRPHAVSPATDESCAEWGDGCRVCQRGAEGVACSMPGIACVTGQTACLRRVGG
;
A
#
# COMPACT_ATOMS: atom_id res chain seq x y z
N MET A 1 -30.79 -16.83 33.74
CA MET A 1 -30.06 -15.80 32.97
C MET A 1 -30.84 -14.49 33.02
N GLY A 2 -30.51 -13.63 33.98
CA GLY A 2 -30.86 -12.21 33.92
C GLY A 2 -29.59 -11.45 33.56
N SER A 3 -29.62 -10.74 32.44
CA SER A 3 -28.55 -9.83 32.02
C SER A 3 -29.23 -8.58 31.48
N GLU A 4 -29.36 -7.62 32.39
CA GLU A 4 -29.04 -6.20 32.22
C GLU A 4 -29.18 -5.64 30.81
N ASN A 5 -30.09 -4.69 30.62
CA ASN A 5 -29.71 -3.40 30.05
C ASN A 5 -30.53 -2.32 30.74
N ALA A 6 -29.83 -1.66 31.66
CA ALA A 6 -30.36 -0.63 32.54
C ALA A 6 -31.09 0.45 31.74
N SER A 7 -32.18 0.94 32.32
CA SER A 7 -32.83 2.19 31.93
C SER A 7 -31.77 3.30 31.90
N ALA A 8 -31.24 3.62 30.73
CA ALA A 8 -30.39 4.77 30.53
C ALA A 8 -31.31 5.98 30.38
N SER A 9 -31.23 6.93 31.31
CA SER A 9 -31.94 8.20 31.17
C SER A 9 -31.51 8.89 29.86
N PRO A 10 -32.38 9.63 29.17
CA PRO A 10 -32.08 10.27 27.89
C PRO A 10 -30.83 11.18 27.91
N ALA A 11 -30.45 11.68 29.09
CA ALA A 11 -29.22 12.42 29.31
C ALA A 11 -27.94 11.59 29.11
N ARG A 12 -27.97 10.28 29.44
CA ARG A 12 -26.83 9.36 29.33
C ARG A 12 -26.61 8.94 27.88
N ASP A 13 -27.69 8.68 27.15
CA ASP A 13 -27.64 8.39 25.72
C ASP A 13 -27.17 9.61 24.91
N GLY A 14 -27.63 10.81 25.29
CA GLY A 14 -27.11 12.06 24.71
C GLY A 14 -25.61 12.25 24.96
N MET A 15 -25.13 11.91 26.17
CA MET A 15 -23.70 11.99 26.49
C MET A 15 -22.87 10.98 25.68
N ILE A 16 -23.36 9.75 25.51
CA ILE A 16 -22.71 8.72 24.69
C ILE A 16 -22.65 9.16 23.22
N ALA A 17 -23.76 9.67 22.67
CA ALA A 17 -23.82 10.16 21.30
C ALA A 17 -22.83 11.31 21.06
N LEU A 18 -22.71 12.24 22.01
CA LEU A 18 -21.79 13.36 21.93
C LEU A 18 -20.31 12.91 22.02
N ALA A 19 -20.02 11.91 22.85
CA ALA A 19 -18.69 11.31 22.94
C ALA A 19 -18.29 10.62 21.63
N ILE A 20 -19.19 9.85 21.02
CA ILE A 20 -18.95 9.19 19.72
C ILE A 20 -18.70 10.25 18.63
N ALA A 21 -19.55 11.28 18.56
CA ALA A 21 -19.40 12.36 17.60
C ALA A 21 -18.04 13.07 17.73
N ALA A 22 -17.59 13.32 18.97
CA ALA A 22 -16.29 13.92 19.24
C ALA A 22 -15.12 13.02 18.77
N VAL A 23 -15.20 11.70 19.02
CA VAL A 23 -14.16 10.74 18.58
C VAL A 23 -14.09 10.66 17.05
N VAL A 24 -15.24 10.61 16.36
CA VAL A 24 -15.29 10.59 14.89
C VAL A 24 -14.74 11.89 14.30
N LEU A 25 -15.08 13.04 14.87
CA LEU A 25 -14.55 14.32 14.41
C LEU A 25 -13.03 14.39 14.60
N ALA A 26 -12.52 13.93 15.75
CA ALA A 26 -11.09 13.88 16.03
C ALA A 26 -10.34 12.95 15.06
N SER A 27 -10.88 11.77 14.72
CA SER A 27 -10.23 10.84 13.79
C SER A 27 -10.16 11.38 12.35
N VAL A 28 -11.20 12.09 11.91
CA VAL A 28 -11.20 12.79 10.61
C VAL A 28 -10.15 13.89 10.59
N LEU A 29 -10.09 14.74 11.63
CA LEU A 29 -9.06 15.79 11.76
C LEU A 29 -7.64 15.23 11.74
N LEU A 30 -7.40 14.13 12.47
CA LEU A 30 -6.11 13.42 12.46
C LEU A 30 -5.75 12.90 11.06
N SER A 31 -6.74 12.45 10.28
CA SER A 31 -6.52 11.99 8.90
C SER A 31 -6.15 13.14 7.96
N HIS A 32 -6.67 14.35 8.18
CA HIS A 32 -6.29 15.55 7.43
C HIS A 32 -4.93 16.11 7.84
N LEU A 33 -4.55 15.96 9.12
CA LEU A 33 -3.25 16.42 9.63
C LEU A 33 -2.12 15.42 9.40
N ALA A 34 -2.43 14.15 9.18
CA ALA A 34 -1.42 13.16 8.84
C ALA A 34 -0.82 13.51 7.47
N PRO A 35 0.47 13.85 7.38
CA PRO A 35 1.14 13.98 6.10
C PRO A 35 0.98 12.64 5.39
N ALA A 36 0.45 12.65 4.17
CA ALA A 36 0.48 11.46 3.33
C ALA A 36 1.95 11.03 3.27
N ALA A 37 2.27 9.92 3.95
CA ALA A 37 3.60 9.36 3.93
C ALA A 37 3.94 9.12 2.46
N THR A 38 4.74 10.02 1.90
CA THR A 38 5.15 9.97 0.51
C THR A 38 6.04 8.76 0.45
N ARG A 39 5.47 7.59 0.11
CA ARG A 39 6.29 6.42 -0.15
C ARG A 39 7.24 6.88 -1.25
N PRO A 40 8.56 6.85 -1.03
CA PRO A 40 9.50 7.20 -2.08
C PRO A 40 9.08 6.38 -3.30
N HIS A 41 8.80 7.07 -4.41
CA HIS A 41 8.60 6.41 -5.68
C HIS A 41 9.85 5.58 -5.90
N ALA A 42 9.74 4.26 -5.70
CA ALA A 42 10.81 3.35 -6.03
C ALA A 42 11.13 3.63 -7.49
N VAL A 43 12.32 4.18 -7.76
CA VAL A 43 12.79 4.39 -9.13
C VAL A 43 12.65 3.05 -9.80
N SER A 44 11.80 2.98 -10.82
CA SER A 44 11.54 1.71 -11.49
C SER A 44 12.88 1.18 -11.98
N PRO A 45 13.24 -0.08 -11.73
CA PRO A 45 14.49 -0.63 -12.24
C PRO A 45 14.52 -0.62 -13.78
N ALA A 46 13.37 -0.47 -14.45
CA ALA A 46 13.31 -0.23 -15.89
C ALA A 46 13.86 1.15 -16.31
N THR A 47 13.77 2.16 -15.43
CA THR A 47 14.33 3.50 -15.64
C THR A 47 15.76 3.64 -15.11
N ASP A 48 16.27 2.66 -14.36
CA ASP A 48 17.66 2.61 -13.92
C ASP A 48 18.53 2.04 -15.04
N GLU A 49 19.26 2.90 -15.75
CA GLU A 49 20.20 2.50 -16.82
C GLU A 49 21.35 1.61 -16.32
N SER A 50 21.62 1.59 -15.00
CA SER A 50 22.58 0.66 -14.41
C SER A 50 22.03 -0.76 -14.23
N CYS A 51 20.72 -0.95 -14.41
CA CYS A 51 20.07 -2.24 -14.33
C CYS A 51 19.98 -2.91 -15.71
N ALA A 52 20.73 -4.00 -15.88
CA ALA A 52 20.73 -4.79 -17.11
C ALA A 52 19.52 -5.74 -17.19
N GLU A 53 19.02 -6.18 -16.04
CA GLU A 53 17.91 -7.13 -15.94
C GLU A 53 17.08 -6.87 -14.68
N TRP A 54 15.77 -6.86 -14.82
CA TRP A 54 14.83 -6.67 -13.73
C TRP A 54 13.61 -7.57 -13.90
N GLY A 55 12.93 -7.84 -12.79
CA GLY A 55 11.72 -8.66 -12.82
C GLY A 55 10.87 -8.51 -11.57
N ASP A 56 9.65 -8.99 -11.67
CA ASP A 56 8.65 -9.01 -10.59
C ASP A 56 8.41 -10.44 -10.05
N GLY A 57 9.29 -11.38 -10.38
CA GLY A 57 9.16 -12.80 -10.05
C GLY A 57 8.31 -13.59 -11.05
N CYS A 58 7.53 -12.93 -11.91
CA CYS A 58 6.73 -13.58 -12.95
C CYS A 58 7.23 -13.31 -14.36
N ARG A 59 7.71 -12.09 -14.57
CA ARG A 59 8.31 -11.64 -15.81
C ARG A 59 9.70 -11.13 -15.52
N VAL A 60 10.63 -11.50 -16.39
CA VAL A 60 11.99 -10.99 -16.40
C VAL A 60 12.19 -10.20 -17.68
N CYS A 61 12.64 -8.98 -17.55
CA CYS A 61 12.99 -8.09 -18.64
C CYS A 61 14.49 -7.82 -18.60
N GLN A 62 15.12 -7.87 -19.76
CA GLN A 62 16.53 -7.56 -19.93
C GLN A 62 16.71 -6.45 -20.96
N ARG A 63 17.73 -5.62 -20.74
CA ARG A 63 18.17 -4.60 -21.67
C ARG A 63 19.22 -5.20 -22.61
N GLY A 64 18.91 -5.21 -23.91
CA GLY A 64 19.79 -5.67 -24.98
C GLY A 64 20.07 -4.59 -26.02
N ALA A 65 20.90 -4.91 -27.01
CA ALA A 65 21.27 -3.98 -28.08
C ALA A 65 20.08 -3.52 -28.93
N GLU A 66 19.09 -4.38 -29.12
CA GLU A 66 17.87 -4.14 -29.89
C GLU A 66 16.73 -3.51 -29.04
N GLY A 67 17.00 -3.18 -27.78
CA GLY A 67 16.02 -2.67 -26.83
C GLY A 67 15.69 -3.65 -25.69
N VAL A 68 14.54 -3.44 -25.05
CA VAL A 68 14.11 -4.26 -23.89
C VAL A 68 13.39 -5.51 -24.38
N ALA A 69 13.85 -6.68 -23.93
CA ALA A 69 13.21 -7.96 -24.19
C ALA A 69 12.69 -8.55 -22.88
N CYS A 70 11.43 -9.01 -22.85
CA CYS A 70 10.83 -9.60 -21.66
C CYS A 70 10.35 -11.03 -21.92
N SER A 71 10.44 -11.88 -20.90
CA SER A 71 9.83 -13.21 -20.90
C SER A 71 8.30 -13.15 -20.84
N MET A 72 7.65 -14.27 -21.15
CA MET A 72 6.20 -14.40 -21.03
C MET A 72 5.85 -15.02 -19.66
N PRO A 73 5.03 -14.35 -18.83
CA PRO A 73 4.63 -14.89 -17.53
C PRO A 73 3.68 -16.07 -17.69
N GLY A 74 3.70 -16.99 -16.73
CA GLY A 74 2.74 -18.10 -16.67
C GLY A 74 1.36 -17.64 -16.18
N ILE A 75 0.31 -18.37 -16.61
CA ILE A 75 -1.11 -18.18 -16.26
C ILE A 75 -1.37 -18.10 -14.74
N ALA A 76 -0.58 -18.79 -13.92
CA ALA A 76 -0.78 -18.85 -12.47
C ALA A 76 0.17 -17.95 -11.66
N CYS A 77 1.00 -17.14 -12.33
CA CYS A 77 2.01 -16.36 -11.62
C CYS A 77 1.43 -15.09 -11.02
N VAL A 78 1.74 -14.82 -9.74
CA VAL A 78 1.33 -13.60 -9.03
C VAL A 78 2.52 -12.64 -8.96
N THR A 79 2.39 -11.46 -9.58
CA THR A 79 3.47 -10.47 -9.65
C THR A 79 3.83 -9.93 -8.27
N GLY A 80 5.12 -9.96 -7.93
CA GLY A 80 5.70 -9.31 -6.76
C GLY A 80 6.14 -7.88 -7.04
N GLN A 81 7.01 -7.36 -6.16
CA GLN A 81 7.66 -6.06 -6.40
C GLN A 81 8.72 -6.19 -7.48
N THR A 82 8.75 -5.24 -8.41
CA THR A 82 9.78 -5.20 -9.45
C THR A 82 11.13 -4.84 -8.84
N ALA A 83 12.13 -5.71 -9.02
CA ALA A 83 13.48 -5.52 -8.51
C ALA A 83 14.51 -5.68 -9.63
N CYS A 84 15.64 -4.99 -9.49
CA CYS A 84 16.80 -5.23 -10.34
C CYS A 84 17.42 -6.58 -9.96
N LEU A 85 17.53 -7.48 -10.94
CA LEU A 85 18.11 -8.82 -10.79
C LEU A 85 19.59 -8.82 -11.16
N ARG A 86 19.99 -8.02 -12.17
CA ARG A 86 21.38 -7.89 -12.62
C ARG A 86 21.69 -6.45 -13.00
N ARG A 87 22.85 -5.95 -12.55
CA ARG A 87 23.41 -4.67 -12.97
C ARG A 87 24.39 -4.81 -14.12
N VAL A 88 24.58 -3.74 -14.87
CA VAL A 88 25.59 -3.68 -15.94
C VAL A 88 26.99 -3.78 -15.30
N GLY A 89 27.80 -4.76 -15.70
CA GLY A 89 29.18 -4.93 -15.24
C GLY A 89 29.37 -5.69 -13.92
N GLY A 90 28.34 -6.40 -13.43
CA GLY A 90 28.42 -7.33 -12.29
C GLY A 90 28.66 -8.78 -12.69
#